data_AF-A0A377XLX8-F1
#
_entry.id   AF-A0A377XLX8-F1
#
_cell.length_a   1.000
_cell.length_b   1.000
_cell.length_c   1.000
_cell.angle_alpha   90.00
_cell.angle_beta   90.00
_cell.angle_gamma   90.00
#
_symmetry.space_group_name_H-M   'P 1'
#
loop_
_entity.id
_entity.type
_entity.pdbx_description
1 polymer ?
#
loop_
_entity_poly.entity_id
_entity_poly.type
_entity_poly.pdbx_seq_one_letter_code
_entity_poly.pdbx_strand_id
1 'polypeptide(L)'
;MAGSLLFSVNASADTSSGALLQQMNLASQSLNYELSFVSISKQGVESLLYRHARLNNQPLAQLLQLDGPRREVVLRGTEISYFEPGLDPFTLNGDYIVDSAAIAGI
;
A
#
# COMPACT_ATOMS: atom_id res chain seq x y z
N MET A 1 -42.15 -10.86 -24.88
CA MET A 1 -40.78 -11.40 -24.93
C MET A 1 -39.84 -10.35 -24.36
N ALA A 2 -39.40 -10.50 -23.12
CA ALA A 2 -38.21 -9.85 -22.57
C ALA A 2 -37.88 -10.56 -21.24
N GLY A 3 -37.02 -11.58 -21.33
CA GLY A 3 -36.54 -12.33 -20.16
C GLY A 3 -35.30 -11.66 -19.58
N SER A 4 -35.36 -11.31 -18.30
CA SER A 4 -34.22 -10.77 -17.56
C SER A 4 -33.22 -11.88 -17.24
N LEU A 5 -31.96 -11.70 -17.65
CA LEU A 5 -30.84 -12.55 -17.24
C LEU A 5 -30.33 -12.06 -15.88
N LEU A 6 -30.67 -12.80 -14.82
CA LEU A 6 -30.04 -12.62 -13.51
C LEU A 6 -28.72 -13.38 -13.54
N PHE A 7 -27.61 -12.64 -13.59
CA PHE A 7 -26.28 -13.22 -13.46
C PHE A 7 -26.02 -13.50 -11.97
N SER A 8 -26.07 -14.76 -11.58
CA SER A 8 -25.57 -15.18 -10.28
C SER A 8 -24.05 -15.02 -10.28
N VAL A 9 -23.52 -14.11 -9.45
CA VAL A 9 -22.10 -14.11 -9.11
C VAL A 9 -21.86 -15.32 -8.22
N ASN A 10 -21.17 -16.33 -8.75
CA ASN A 10 -20.61 -17.40 -7.93
C ASN A 10 -19.51 -16.79 -7.07
N ALA A 11 -19.80 -16.53 -5.80
CA ALA A 11 -18.76 -16.32 -4.81
C ALA A 11 -18.02 -17.66 -4.65
N SER A 12 -16.78 -17.75 -5.11
CA SER A 12 -15.96 -18.95 -4.92
C SER A 12 -15.72 -19.13 -3.42
N ALA A 13 -16.35 -20.15 -2.85
CA ALA A 13 -16.23 -20.56 -1.45
C ALA A 13 -15.05 -21.54 -1.27
N ASP A 14 -13.95 -21.33 -1.99
CA ASP A 14 -12.71 -22.04 -1.71
C ASP A 14 -12.08 -21.38 -0.48
N THR A 15 -12.45 -21.85 0.71
CA THR A 15 -11.96 -21.34 2.00
C THR A 15 -10.54 -21.85 2.32
N SER A 16 -9.83 -22.36 1.32
CA SER A 16 -8.42 -22.71 1.48
C SER A 16 -7.62 -21.46 1.86
N SER A 17 -6.72 -21.58 2.83
CA SER A 17 -5.92 -20.46 3.31
C SER A 17 -5.16 -19.74 2.18
N GLY A 18 -4.79 -20.47 1.12
CA GLY A 18 -4.16 -19.90 -0.08
C GLY A 18 -5.09 -18.96 -0.86
N ALA A 19 -6.36 -19.32 -1.03
CA ALA A 19 -7.33 -18.47 -1.70
C ALA A 19 -7.58 -17.16 -0.92
N LEU A 20 -7.63 -17.23 0.42
CA LEU A 20 -7.75 -16.05 1.27
C LEU A 20 -6.54 -15.12 1.16
N LEU A 21 -5.32 -15.66 1.14
CA LEU A 21 -4.11 -14.85 0.93
C LEU A 21 -4.07 -14.21 -0.46
N GLN A 22 -4.55 -14.91 -1.49
CA GLN A 22 -4.67 -14.36 -2.83
C GLN A 22 -5.70 -13.22 -2.88
N GLN A 23 -6.84 -13.38 -2.23
CA GLN A 23 -7.85 -12.33 -2.10
C GLN A 23 -7.32 -11.11 -1.33
N MET A 24 -6.57 -11.34 -0.25
CA MET A 24 -5.91 -10.27 0.50
C MET A 24 -4.93 -9.50 -0.40
N ASN A 25 -4.07 -10.20 -1.14
CA ASN A 25 -3.13 -9.55 -2.05
C ASN A 25 -3.84 -8.72 -3.13
N LEU A 26 -4.92 -9.26 -3.73
CA LEU A 26 -5.74 -8.54 -4.69
C LEU A 26 -6.38 -7.29 -4.07
N ALA A 27 -6.91 -7.39 -2.85
CA ALA A 27 -7.52 -6.27 -2.15
C ALA A 27 -6.50 -5.16 -1.87
N SER A 28 -5.30 -5.51 -1.39
CA SER A 28 -4.22 -4.56 -1.11
C SER A 28 -3.76 -3.78 -2.34
N GLN A 29 -3.87 -4.35 -3.54
CA GLN A 29 -3.43 -3.71 -4.79
C GLN A 29 -4.55 -3.01 -5.57
N SER A 30 -5.82 -3.28 -5.25
CA SER A 30 -6.97 -2.83 -6.06
C SER A 30 -7.87 -1.82 -5.36
N LEU A 31 -8.02 -1.92 -4.04
CA LEU A 31 -8.96 -1.09 -3.29
C LEU A 31 -8.36 0.28 -2.97
N ASN A 32 -9.23 1.27 -2.81
CA ASN A 32 -8.86 2.56 -2.23
C ASN A 32 -9.11 2.49 -0.73
N TYR A 33 -8.06 2.71 0.08
CA TYR A 33 -8.17 2.57 1.54
C TYR A 33 -7.08 3.35 2.29
N GLU A 34 -7.31 3.51 3.59
CA GLU A 34 -6.37 4.09 4.55
C GLU A 34 -6.21 3.11 5.73
N LEU A 35 -4.96 2.85 6.13
CA LEU A 35 -4.59 2.04 7.28
C LEU A 35 -3.74 2.86 8.24
N SER A 36 -4.26 3.09 9.44
CA SER A 36 -3.47 3.59 10.57
C SER A 36 -2.99 2.40 11.38
N PHE A 37 -1.67 2.25 11.54
CA PHE A 37 -1.09 1.10 12.22
C PHE A 37 0.17 1.48 12.99
N VAL A 38 0.63 0.54 13.80
CA VAL A 38 1.85 0.69 14.59
C VAL A 38 2.84 -0.37 14.13
N SER A 39 4.06 0.05 13.80
CA SER A 39 5.17 -0.85 13.52
C SER A 39 6.00 -1.06 14.79
N ILE A 40 6.25 -2.32 15.15
CA ILE A 40 6.98 -2.69 16.36
C ILE A 40 8.23 -3.46 15.97
N SER A 41 9.39 -2.94 16.37
CA SER A 41 10.71 -3.53 16.10
C SER A 41 11.59 -3.46 17.35
N LYS A 42 12.85 -3.92 17.25
CA LYS A 42 13.82 -3.77 18.36
C LYS A 42 14.20 -2.31 18.59
N GLN A 43 14.08 -1.47 17.58
CA GLN A 43 14.43 -0.06 17.59
C GLN A 43 13.34 0.78 18.29
N GLY A 44 12.10 0.29 18.33
CA GLY A 44 11.01 0.94 19.04
C GLY A 44 9.66 0.68 18.41
N VAL A 45 8.75 1.63 18.66
CA VAL A 45 7.37 1.60 18.22
C VAL A 45 7.12 2.87 17.40
N GLU A 46 6.66 2.71 16.16
CA GLU A 46 6.40 3.83 15.25
C GLU A 46 4.92 3.84 14.84
N SER A 47 4.25 5.00 14.93
CA SER A 47 2.90 5.17 14.37
C SER A 47 2.97 5.59 12.90
N LEU A 48 2.29 4.84 12.04
CA LEU A 48 2.32 4.98 10.58
C LEU A 48 0.91 5.08 10.00
N LEU A 49 0.79 5.84 8.92
CA LEU A 49 -0.41 5.91 8.08
C LEU A 49 -0.05 5.47 6.66
N TYR A 50 -0.69 4.41 6.19
CA TYR A 50 -0.58 3.96 4.80
C TYR A 50 -1.88 4.24 4.05
N ARG A 51 -1.78 4.92 2.92
CA ARG A 51 -2.89 5.15 1.99
C ARG A 51 -2.59 4.48 0.68
N HIS A 52 -3.59 3.84 0.11
CA HIS A 52 -3.52 3.26 -1.23
C HIS A 52 -4.74 3.66 -2.03
N ALA A 53 -4.53 3.97 -3.31
CA ALA A 53 -5.58 4.19 -4.28
C ALA A 53 -5.15 3.78 -5.68
N ARG A 54 -6.11 3.49 -6.55
CA ARG A 54 -5.89 3.41 -8.00
C ARG A 54 -6.57 4.57 -8.71
N LEU A 55 -5.79 5.31 -9.50
CA LEU A 55 -6.29 6.37 -10.36
C LEU A 55 -5.82 6.11 -11.80
N ASN A 56 -6.75 6.12 -12.77
CA ASN A 56 -6.43 5.84 -14.18
C ASN A 56 -5.63 4.54 -14.38
N ASN A 57 -5.97 3.51 -13.59
CA ASN A 57 -5.28 2.22 -13.55
C ASN A 57 -3.80 2.27 -13.15
N GLN A 58 -3.34 3.37 -12.54
CA GLN A 58 -2.03 3.48 -11.91
C GLN A 58 -2.15 3.44 -10.38
N PRO A 59 -1.27 2.71 -9.68
CA PRO A 59 -1.23 2.73 -8.24
C PRO A 59 -0.74 4.09 -7.73
N LEU A 60 -1.38 4.56 -6.67
CA LEU A 60 -0.97 5.68 -5.85
C LEU A 60 -0.88 5.17 -4.41
N ALA A 61 0.24 5.40 -3.75
CA ALA A 61 0.36 5.09 -2.33
C ALA A 61 1.14 6.17 -1.59
N GLN A 62 0.85 6.28 -0.29
CA GLN A 62 1.55 7.17 0.62
C GLN A 62 1.78 6.42 1.92
N LEU A 63 3.02 6.38 2.38
CA LEU A 63 3.39 5.95 3.72
C LEU A 63 3.90 7.16 4.49
N LEU A 64 3.23 7.51 5.58
CA LEU A 64 3.52 8.68 6.39
C LEU A 64 3.83 8.26 7.81
N GLN A 65 4.94 8.75 8.35
CA GLN A 65 5.22 8.68 9.77
C GLN A 65 4.49 9.79 10.53
N LEU A 66 3.78 9.39 11.58
CA LEU A 66 2.95 10.29 12.38
C LEU A 66 3.71 10.89 13.57
N ASP A 67 4.72 10.18 14.08
CA ASP A 67 5.47 10.56 15.27
C ASP A 67 6.88 11.03 14.92
N GLY A 68 7.38 12.09 15.56
CA GLY A 68 8.77 12.56 15.36
C GLY A 68 8.98 13.34 14.05
N PRO A 69 10.19 13.31 13.46
CA PRO A 69 10.45 13.97 12.18
C PRO A 69 9.55 13.43 11.08
N ARG A 70 8.92 14.34 10.33
CA ARG A 70 7.98 13.96 9.27
C ARG A 70 8.71 13.27 8.12
N ARG A 71 8.69 11.94 8.11
CA ARG A 71 9.15 11.07 7.00
C ARG A 71 7.95 10.64 6.17
N GLU A 72 8.09 10.71 4.85
CA GLU A 72 7.02 10.41 3.92
C GLU A 72 7.58 9.71 2.68
N VAL A 73 6.91 8.64 2.25
CA VAL A 73 7.20 7.91 1.00
C VAL A 73 5.95 7.92 0.14
N VAL A 74 6.08 8.33 -1.11
CA VAL A 74 4.96 8.41 -2.06
C VAL A 74 5.26 7.56 -3.28
N LEU A 75 4.33 6.67 -3.64
CA LEU A 75 4.35 5.90 -4.88
C LEU A 75 3.37 6.51 -5.88
N ARG A 76 3.83 6.69 -7.13
CA ARG A 76 2.99 7.00 -8.28
C ARG A 76 3.40 6.13 -9.47
N GLY A 77 2.55 5.21 -9.88
CA GLY A 77 2.90 4.27 -10.94
C GLY A 77 4.04 3.36 -10.49
N THR A 78 5.24 3.61 -11.01
CA THR A 78 6.48 2.92 -10.62
C THR A 78 7.49 3.83 -9.94
N GLU A 79 7.15 5.09 -9.70
CA GLU A 79 8.04 6.08 -9.10
C GLU A 79 7.79 6.15 -7.59
N ILE A 80 8.81 5.83 -6.80
CA ILE A 80 8.78 5.89 -5.34
C ILE A 80 9.66 7.06 -4.91
N SER A 81 9.06 8.09 -4.33
CA SER A 81 9.75 9.30 -3.87
C SER A 81 9.83 9.35 -2.35
N TYR A 82 11.00 9.68 -1.83
CA TYR A 82 11.30 9.74 -0.40
C TYR A 82 11.47 11.19 0.04
N PHE A 83 10.83 11.55 1.15
CA PHE A 83 10.90 12.87 1.76
C PHE A 83 11.24 12.71 3.24
N GLU A 84 12.43 13.18 3.63
CA GLU A 84 12.93 13.12 5.00
C GLU A 84 13.56 14.46 5.39
N PRO A 85 13.35 14.97 6.61
CA PRO A 85 13.95 16.22 7.04
C PRO A 85 15.48 16.11 7.08
N GLY A 86 16.16 17.05 6.43
CA GLY A 86 17.63 17.11 6.39
C GLY A 86 18.27 16.36 5.22
N LEU A 87 17.47 15.75 4.34
CA LEU A 87 17.93 15.14 3.10
C LEU A 87 17.20 15.78 1.91
N ASP A 88 17.89 15.85 0.76
CA ASP A 88 17.23 16.22 -0.49
C ASP A 88 16.32 15.07 -0.95
N PRO A 89 15.08 15.36 -1.39
CA PRO A 89 14.18 14.33 -1.89
C PRO A 89 14.77 13.60 -3.10
N PHE A 90 14.55 12.30 -3.16
CA PHE A 90 14.99 11.46 -4.27
C PHE A 90 13.90 10.47 -4.68
N THR A 91 14.01 9.98 -5.92
CA THR A 91 13.04 9.06 -6.52
C THR A 91 13.75 7.82 -7.04
N LEU A 92 13.20 6.65 -6.73
CA LEU A 92 13.62 5.34 -7.22
C LEU A 92 12.49 4.69 -8.01
N ASN A 93 12.82 3.72 -8.86
CA ASN A 93 11.80 2.90 -9.54
C ASN A 93 11.47 1.65 -8.72
N GLY A 94 10.18 1.32 -8.59
CA GLY A 94 9.69 0.11 -7.94
C GLY A 94 8.16 0.01 -7.95
N ASP A 95 7.63 -1.20 -7.76
CA ASP A 95 6.19 -1.48 -7.88
C ASP A 95 5.41 -1.30 -6.56
N TYR A 96 6.11 -1.25 -5.42
CA TYR A 96 5.52 -1.09 -4.08
C TYR A 96 6.53 -0.47 -3.11
N ILE A 97 6.03 0.17 -2.05
CA ILE A 97 6.86 0.74 -0.98
C ILE A 97 7.34 -0.40 -0.08
N VAL A 98 8.66 -0.59 0.01
CA VAL A 98 9.29 -1.70 0.76
C VAL A 98 9.75 -1.27 2.15
N ASP A 99 10.05 0.02 2.35
CA ASP A 99 10.59 0.54 3.61
C ASP A 99 10.18 2.01 3.83
N SER A 100 9.99 2.40 5.10
CA SER A 100 9.86 3.78 5.55
C SER A 100 11.22 4.44 5.84
N ALA A 101 12.29 3.65 5.96
CA ALA A 101 13.62 4.13 6.26
C ALA A 101 14.45 4.39 5.00
N ALA A 102 15.06 5.58 4.94
CA ALA A 102 16.15 5.87 4.03
C ALA A 102 17.31 4.90 4.27
N ILE A 103 17.96 4.56 3.16
CA ILE A 103 19.15 3.74 3.03
C ILE A 103 20.17 4.06 4.16
N ALA A 104 20.18 3.22 5.20
CA ALA A 104 21.31 3.09 6.11
C ALA A 104 22.10 1.83 5.72
N GLY A 105 22.76 1.87 4.56
CA GLY A 105 23.49 0.69 4.07
C GLY A 105 24.05 0.72 2.65
N ILE A 106 24.20 1.89 2.02
CA ILE A 106 25.08 2.05 0.84
C ILE A 106 26.10 3.12 1.19
#